data_AF-A0A9D4YHK5-F1
#
_entry.id   AF-A0A9D4YHK5-F1
#
_cell.length_a   1.000
_cell.length_b   1.000
_cell.length_c   1.000
_cell.angle_alpha   90.00
_cell.angle_beta   90.00
_cell.angle_gamma   90.00
#
_symmetry.space_group_name_H-M   'P 1'
#
loop_
_entity.id
_entity.type
_entity.pdbx_description
1 polymer ?
#
loop_
_entity_poly.entity_id
_entity_poly.type
_entity_poly.pdbx_seq_one_letter_code
_entity_poly.pdbx_strand_id
1 'polypeptide(L)'
;MEDDGGEGSSFLVSIIENRAKEVGLAAFDLRSASLHLSQYIETSSLYENTKTLLHFYDPIVIIVPPNKSASNSTSAVTELVDRFYGSAKKVRGHVCLSFRPF
;
A
#
# COMPACT_ATOMS: atom_id res chain seq x y z
N MET A 1 -12.46 -31.23 -16.53
CA MET A 1 -11.10 -31.17 -15.97
C MET A 1 -11.03 -29.82 -15.27
N GLU A 2 -10.89 -29.89 -13.95
CA GLU A 2 -10.80 -28.86 -12.90
C GLU A 2 -11.06 -27.39 -13.29
N ASP A 3 -12.16 -26.86 -12.73
CA ASP A 3 -12.42 -25.44 -12.55
C ASP A 3 -11.29 -24.87 -11.68
N ASP A 4 -10.40 -24.09 -12.29
CA ASP A 4 -9.30 -23.37 -11.67
C ASP A 4 -9.88 -22.21 -10.84
N GLY A 5 -10.54 -22.56 -9.74
CA GLY A 5 -11.01 -21.64 -8.70
C GLY A 5 -9.83 -21.16 -7.85
N GLY A 6 -8.79 -20.65 -8.51
CA GLY A 6 -7.61 -20.08 -7.88
C GLY A 6 -8.06 -19.02 -6.87
N GLU A 7 -7.65 -19.20 -5.61
CA GLU A 7 -7.94 -18.30 -4.51
C GLU A 7 -7.47 -16.88 -4.90
N GLY A 8 -8.39 -16.05 -5.39
CA GLY A 8 -8.11 -14.65 -5.65
C GLY A 8 -7.53 -14.00 -4.40
N SER A 9 -6.58 -13.08 -4.57
CA SER A 9 -5.93 -12.45 -3.43
C SER A 9 -6.95 -11.88 -2.44
N SER A 10 -6.68 -12.05 -1.15
CA SER A 10 -7.53 -11.61 -0.04
C SER A 10 -6.97 -10.41 0.70
N PHE A 11 -5.90 -9.81 0.18
CA PHE A 11 -5.19 -8.75 0.88
C PHE A 11 -5.72 -7.37 0.55
N LEU A 12 -5.95 -6.59 1.59
CA LEU A 12 -6.16 -5.15 1.51
C LEU A 12 -4.91 -4.46 2.03
N VAL A 13 -4.31 -3.58 1.23
CA VAL A 13 -3.09 -2.86 1.60
C VAL A 13 -3.38 -1.38 1.77
N SER A 14 -2.90 -0.78 2.84
CA SER A 14 -2.81 0.67 2.99
C SER A 14 -1.37 1.12 3.06
N ILE A 15 -1.06 2.25 2.42
CA ILE A 15 0.29 2.80 2.36
C ILE A 15 0.24 4.27 2.75
N ILE A 16 1.12 4.68 3.65
CA ILE A 16 1.35 6.06 4.04
C ILE A 16 2.81 6.42 3.84
N GLU A 17 3.07 7.68 3.55
CA GLU A 17 4.41 8.20 3.28
C GLU A 17 4.59 9.58 3.94
N ASN A 18 5.77 9.80 4.50
CA ASN A 18 6.22 11.12 4.95
C ASN A 18 7.29 11.72 4.01
N ARG A 19 7.53 13.04 4.10
CA ARG A 19 8.54 13.79 3.32
C ARG A 19 9.96 13.24 3.41
N ALA A 20 10.29 12.50 4.48
CA ALA A 20 11.57 11.84 4.65
C ALA A 20 11.69 10.49 3.90
N LYS A 21 10.72 10.16 3.02
CA LYS A 21 10.57 8.85 2.38
C LYS A 21 10.43 7.68 3.35
N GLU A 22 9.99 7.96 4.57
CA GLU A 22 9.55 6.92 5.49
C GLU A 22 8.17 6.45 5.05
N VAL A 23 8.06 5.14 4.79
CA VAL A 23 6.84 4.49 4.31
C VAL A 23 6.33 3.54 5.37
N GLY A 24 5.04 3.69 5.71
CA GLY A 24 4.29 2.74 6.52
C GLY A 24 3.32 1.96 5.64
N LEU A 25 3.40 0.64 5.66
CA LEU A 25 2.52 -0.27 4.94
C LEU A 25 1.76 -1.15 5.92
N ALA A 26 0.45 -1.25 5.74
CA ALA A 26 -0.43 -2.15 6.48
C ALA A 26 -1.11 -3.10 5.50
N ALA A 27 -0.84 -4.40 5.60
CA ALA A 27 -1.49 -5.44 4.81
C ALA A 27 -2.44 -6.24 5.70
N PHE A 28 -3.72 -6.23 5.37
CA PHE A 28 -4.77 -6.96 6.08
C PHE A 28 -5.25 -8.12 5.23
N ASP A 29 -5.11 -9.35 5.73
CA ASP A 29 -5.65 -10.54 5.09
C ASP A 29 -7.11 -10.75 5.53
N LEU A 30 -8.03 -10.65 4.58
CA LEU A 30 -9.46 -10.88 4.82
C LEU A 30 -9.78 -12.34 5.15
N ARG A 31 -8.96 -13.31 4.73
CA ARG A 31 -9.19 -14.75 5.00
C ARG A 31 -8.83 -15.10 6.45
N SER A 32 -7.64 -14.72 6.90
CA SER A 32 -7.16 -15.03 8.26
C SER A 32 -7.49 -13.97 9.29
N ALA A 33 -8.02 -12.81 8.88
CA ALA A 33 -8.21 -11.63 9.73
C ALA A 33 -6.91 -11.16 10.42
N SER A 34 -5.77 -11.33 9.75
CA SER A 34 -4.43 -10.94 10.25
C SER A 34 -3.98 -9.60 9.66
N LEU A 35 -3.26 -8.81 10.46
CA LEU A 35 -2.73 -7.50 10.07
C LEU A 35 -1.21 -7.51 10.16
N HIS A 36 -0.54 -7.28 9.03
CA HIS A 36 0.91 -7.11 8.95
C HIS A 36 1.25 -5.64 8.80
N LEU A 37 2.10 -5.13 9.69
CA LEU A 37 2.58 -3.75 9.68
C LEU A 37 4.07 -3.74 9.34
N SER A 38 4.43 -3.00 8.29
CA SER A 38 5.82 -2.82 7.85
C SER A 38 6.14 -1.33 7.80
N GLN A 39 7.27 -0.93 8.37
CA GLN A 39 7.81 0.43 8.29
C GLN A 39 9.22 0.36 7.75
N TYR A 40 9.51 1.15 6.72
CA TYR A 40 10.82 1.19 6.08
C TYR A 40 11.11 2.56 5.47
N ILE A 41 12.39 2.85 5.26
CA ILE A 41 12.85 4.03 4.53
C ILE A 41 13.00 3.65 3.06
N GLU A 42 12.32 4.37 2.18
CA GLU A 42 12.47 4.21 0.75
C GLU A 42 13.70 4.96 0.26
N THR A 43 14.74 4.23 -0.12
CA THR A 43 16.00 4.80 -0.61
C THR A 43 16.00 5.01 -2.12
N SER A 44 15.21 4.22 -2.85
CA SER A 44 15.06 4.33 -4.31
C SER A 44 14.18 5.51 -4.72
N SER A 45 14.44 6.08 -5.89
CA SER A 45 13.53 7.05 -6.52
C SER A 45 12.28 6.41 -7.12
N LEU A 46 12.33 5.10 -7.41
CA LEU A 46 11.25 4.33 -8.03
C LEU A 46 10.41 3.54 -7.03
N TYR A 47 10.68 3.69 -5.73
CA TYR A 47 9.96 3.02 -4.64
C TYR A 47 9.96 1.49 -4.77
N GLU A 48 11.15 0.92 -5.04
CA GLU A 48 11.32 -0.51 -5.29
C GLU A 48 10.90 -1.37 -4.09
N ASN A 49 11.18 -0.95 -2.85
CA ASN A 49 10.75 -1.71 -1.67
C ASN A 49 9.22 -1.80 -1.60
N THR A 50 8.54 -0.69 -1.88
CA THR A 50 7.08 -0.62 -1.94
C THR A 50 6.52 -1.51 -3.05
N LYS A 51 7.13 -1.54 -4.23
CA LYS A 51 6.71 -2.45 -5.32
C LYS A 51 6.89 -3.91 -4.94
N THR A 52 8.02 -4.28 -4.33
CA THR A 52 8.27 -5.65 -3.90
C THR A 52 7.20 -6.12 -2.92
N LEU A 53 6.83 -5.30 -1.94
CA LEU A 53 5.77 -5.64 -0.99
C LEU A 53 4.40 -5.72 -1.64
N LEU A 54 4.07 -4.80 -2.55
CA LEU A 54 2.81 -4.84 -3.29
C LEU A 54 2.70 -6.09 -4.18
N HIS A 55 3.79 -6.49 -4.83
CA HIS A 55 3.82 -7.76 -5.58
C HIS A 55 3.72 -8.98 -4.67
N PHE A 56 4.33 -8.94 -3.48
CA PHE A 56 4.27 -10.04 -2.52
C PHE A 56 2.85 -10.26 -1.97
N TYR A 57 2.15 -9.18 -1.60
CA TYR A 57 0.79 -9.26 -1.07
C TYR A 57 -0.30 -9.38 -2.15
N ASP A 58 0.00 -8.97 -3.39
CA ASP A 58 -0.94 -8.92 -4.51
C ASP A 58 -2.31 -8.34 -4.14
N PRO A 59 -2.42 -7.12 -3.60
CA PRO A 59 -3.65 -6.68 -2.96
C PRO A 59 -4.81 -6.46 -3.93
N ILE A 60 -6.02 -6.86 -3.52
CA ILE A 60 -7.26 -6.54 -4.25
C ILE A 60 -7.65 -5.07 -4.15
N VAL A 61 -7.26 -4.43 -3.05
CA VAL A 61 -7.57 -3.03 -2.75
C VAL A 61 -6.33 -2.36 -2.17
N ILE A 62 -5.98 -1.21 -2.75
CA ILE A 62 -4.93 -0.33 -2.23
C ILE A 62 -5.58 0.96 -1.71
N ILE A 63 -5.37 1.24 -0.43
CA ILE A 63 -5.87 2.44 0.25
C ILE A 63 -4.71 3.42 0.47
N VAL A 64 -4.74 4.54 -0.25
CA VAL A 64 -3.80 5.63 -0.06
C VAL A 64 -4.54 6.83 0.52
N PRO A 65 -4.28 7.22 1.78
CA PRO A 65 -4.93 8.37 2.37
C PRO A 65 -4.47 9.67 1.70
N PRO A 66 -5.31 10.71 1.70
CA PRO A 66 -4.92 12.03 1.23
C PRO A 66 -3.77 12.54 2.10
N ASN A 67 -2.64 12.87 1.48
CA ASN A 67 -1.45 13.28 2.20
C ASN A 67 -1.68 14.66 2.83
N LYS A 68 -1.88 14.71 4.15
CA LYS A 68 -2.14 15.97 4.90
C LYS A 68 -0.93 16.92 4.91
N SER A 69 0.26 16.42 4.58
CA SER A 69 1.52 17.17 4.64
C SER A 69 1.98 17.71 3.29
N ALA A 70 1.35 17.32 2.19
CA ALA A 70 1.77 17.72 0.84
C ALA A 70 0.94 18.94 0.39
N SER A 71 1.61 20.09 0.29
CA SER A 71 1.05 21.27 -0.37
C SER A 71 0.91 20.96 -1.87
N ASN A 72 -0.27 20.56 -2.29
CA ASN A 72 -0.69 20.39 -3.69
C ASN A 72 0.11 19.39 -4.55
N SER A 73 1.16 18.75 -4.04
CA SER A 73 1.88 17.67 -4.70
C SER A 73 1.25 16.33 -4.39
N THR A 74 0.88 15.59 -5.43
CA THR A 74 0.48 14.19 -5.33
C THR A 74 1.60 13.41 -4.61
N SER A 75 1.29 12.57 -3.61
CA SER A 75 2.31 11.74 -2.93
C SER A 75 3.02 10.85 -3.96
N ALA A 76 4.33 10.66 -3.84
CA ALA A 76 5.06 9.77 -4.75
C ALA A 76 4.53 8.33 -4.71
N VAL A 77 4.12 7.84 -3.54
CA VAL A 77 3.38 6.57 -3.41
C VAL A 77 2.06 6.58 -4.19
N THR A 78 1.32 7.69 -4.18
CA THR A 78 0.07 7.81 -4.95
C THR A 78 0.34 7.69 -6.45
N GLU A 79 1.38 8.36 -6.95
CA GLU A 79 1.80 8.28 -8.36
C GLU A 79 2.26 6.87 -8.75
N LEU A 80 3.02 6.20 -7.87
CA LEU A 80 3.40 4.80 -8.07
C LEU A 80 2.18 3.90 -8.20
N VAL A 81 1.23 4.00 -7.27
CA VAL A 81 0.02 3.17 -7.28
C VAL A 81 -0.80 3.43 -8.53
N ASP A 82 -0.95 4.70 -8.94
CA ASP A 82 -1.67 5.05 -10.16
C ASP A 82 -0.97 4.52 -11.42
N ARG A 83 0.36 4.52 -11.46
CA ARG A 83 1.14 4.09 -12.62
C ARG A 83 1.22 2.58 -12.79
N PHE A 84 1.38 1.84 -11.71
CA PHE A 84 1.70 0.40 -11.75
C PHE A 84 0.55 -0.51 -11.30
N TYR A 85 -0.41 0.02 -10.53
CA TYR A 85 -1.50 -0.74 -9.94
C TYR A 85 -2.87 -0.17 -10.31
N GLY A 86 -2.98 0.48 -11.47
CA GLY A 86 -4.24 1.07 -11.96
C GLY A 86 -5.38 0.05 -12.15
N SER A 87 -5.06 -1.24 -12.27
CA SER A 87 -6.05 -2.33 -12.30
C SER A 87 -6.59 -2.70 -10.91
N ALA A 88 -5.87 -2.40 -9.82
CA ALA A 88 -6.31 -2.65 -8.46
C ALA A 88 -7.32 -1.59 -8.01
N LYS A 89 -8.33 -1.99 -7.23
CA LYS A 89 -9.36 -1.05 -6.77
C LYS A 89 -8.75 -0.08 -5.76
N LYS A 90 -8.56 1.17 -6.18
CA LYS A 90 -8.07 2.24 -5.32
C LYS A 90 -9.21 2.88 -4.55
N VAL A 91 -9.08 2.94 -3.23
CA VAL A 91 -10.04 3.65 -2.37
C VAL A 91 -9.32 4.80 -1.68
N ARG A 92 -9.86 6.02 -1.80
CA ARG A 92 -9.41 7.16 -0.99
C ARG A 92 -10.14 7.09 0.35
N GLY A 93 -9.42 6.72 1.40
CA GLY A 93 -9.96 6.60 2.75
C GLY A 93 -9.11 7.35 3.76
N HIS A 94 -9.71 7.75 4.88
CA HIS A 94 -8.96 8.19 6.04
C HIS A 94 -8.49 6.96 6.81
N VAL A 95 -7.23 6.58 6.60
CA VAL A 95 -6.57 5.56 7.41
C VAL A 95 -5.78 6.26 8.50
N CYS A 96 -6.17 6.06 9.76
CA CYS A 96 -5.44 6.55 10.92
C CYS A 96 -4.42 5.48 11.34
N LEU A 97 -3.30 5.41 10.62
CA LEU A 97 -2.13 4.66 11.04
C LEU A 97 -1.18 5.65 11.72
N SER A 98 -1.21 5.70 13.05
CA SER A 98 -0.22 6.45 13.82
C SER A 98 0.99 5.56 14.08
N PHE A 99 1.95 5.58 13.18
CA PHE A 99 3.28 5.05 13.48
C PHE A 99 3.99 6.07 14.37
N ARG A 100 4.24 5.70 15.63
CA ARG A 100 5.11 6.50 16.49
C ARG A 100 6.55 6.14 16.11
N PRO A 101 7.37 7.08 15.60
CA PRO A 101 8.80 6.85 15.53
C PRO A 101 9.31 6.67 16.96
N PHE A 102 10.26 5.75 17.14
CA PHE A 102 11.03 5.60 18.37
C PHE A 102 11.79 6.89 18.69
#